data_AF-A0A7S0MT58-F1
#
_entry.id   AF-A0A7S0MT58-F1
#
_cell.length_a   1.000
_cell.length_b   1.000
_cell.length_c   1.000
_cell.angle_alpha   90.00
_cell.angle_beta   90.00
_cell.angle_gamma   90.00
#
_symmetry.space_group_name_H-M   'P 1'
#
loop_
_entity.id
_entity.type
_entity.pdbx_description
1 polymer ?
#
loop_
_entity_poly.entity_id
_entity_poly.type
_entity_poly.pdbx_seq_one_letter_code
_entity_poly.pdbx_strand_id
1 'polypeptide(L)'
;VVGLGEVGAARQKGSAWCLQLPKTSDKGGVCTMQFADLSTASVLRQGSIVEQVVDYSKQTLSTDPLARDNLGSRLAMISRLLEGTLEGAQEVHGFVHEDNIYIVQAQSQKL
;
A
#
# COMPACT_ATOMS: atom_id res chain seq x y z
N VAL A 1 -10.13 6.52 -8.45
CA VAL A 1 -8.78 7.08 -8.72
C VAL A 1 -8.02 7.06 -7.42
N VAL A 2 -6.98 6.23 -7.34
CA VAL A 2 -5.92 6.30 -6.33
C VAL A 2 -4.65 6.61 -7.12
N GLY A 3 -3.86 7.56 -6.62
CA GLY A 3 -2.82 8.25 -7.40
C GLY A 3 -1.60 7.41 -7.76
N LEU A 4 -0.65 8.05 -8.43
CA LEU A 4 0.71 7.55 -8.57
C LEU A 4 1.30 7.41 -7.15
N GLY A 5 1.94 6.27 -6.85
CA GLY A 5 2.39 5.85 -5.52
C GLY A 5 3.39 6.77 -4.78
N GLU A 6 3.56 8.01 -5.24
CA GLU A 6 4.41 9.04 -4.64
C GLU A 6 3.88 9.57 -3.29
N VAL A 7 2.70 9.12 -2.85
CA VAL A 7 2.10 9.48 -1.56
C VAL A 7 2.98 9.06 -0.37
N GLY A 8 3.90 8.10 -0.54
CA GLY A 8 4.85 7.67 0.50
C GLY A 8 6.20 8.40 0.51
N ALA A 9 6.64 8.97 -0.62
CA ALA A 9 7.96 9.59 -0.77
C ALA A 9 7.93 11.12 -0.72
N ALA A 10 6.82 11.72 -1.18
CA ALA A 10 6.60 13.16 -1.08
C ALA A 10 5.78 13.47 0.18
N ARG A 11 6.28 14.38 1.03
CA ARG A 11 5.58 14.93 2.21
C ARG A 11 4.32 15.72 1.79
N GLN A 12 3.28 15.05 1.33
CA GLN A 12 1.95 15.66 1.15
C GLN A 12 1.17 15.65 2.47
N LYS A 13 0.21 16.58 2.59
CA LYS A 13 -0.66 16.68 3.77
C LYS A 13 -1.68 15.53 3.76
N GLY A 14 -1.75 14.79 4.86
CA GLY A 14 -2.71 13.69 5.06
C GLY A 14 -2.02 12.44 5.60
N SER A 15 -2.79 11.37 5.77
CA SER A 15 -2.29 10.08 6.22
C SER A 15 -2.62 8.94 5.26
N ALA A 16 -1.71 7.98 5.15
CA ALA A 16 -1.92 6.76 4.39
C ALA A 16 -2.59 5.67 5.25
N TRP A 17 -3.18 4.67 4.60
CA TRP A 17 -3.55 3.44 5.31
C TRP A 17 -2.29 2.73 5.81
N CYS A 18 -2.30 2.33 7.08
CA CYS A 18 -1.23 1.54 7.68
C CYS A 18 -1.81 0.21 8.16
N LEU A 19 -1.28 -0.89 7.64
CA LEU A 19 -1.66 -2.25 8.01
C LEU A 19 -0.46 -2.96 8.62
N GLN A 20 -0.65 -3.61 9.76
CA GLN A 20 0.33 -4.51 10.35
C GLN A 20 -0.08 -5.95 10.09
N LEU A 21 0.87 -6.76 9.62
CA LEU A 21 0.64 -8.12 9.17
C LEU A 21 1.51 -9.07 10.00
N PRO A 22 0.96 -10.18 10.54
CA PRO A 22 1.76 -11.22 11.17
C PRO A 22 2.60 -11.95 10.12
N LYS A 23 3.88 -12.16 10.40
CA LYS A 23 4.80 -12.89 9.49
C LYS A 23 4.38 -14.34 9.22
N THR A 24 3.64 -14.97 10.12
CA THR A 24 3.39 -16.42 10.13
C THR A 24 1.96 -16.83 9.77
N SER A 25 1.01 -15.91 9.63
CA SER A 25 -0.39 -16.27 9.39
C SER A 25 -0.70 -16.25 7.89
N ASP A 26 -1.06 -17.41 7.35
CA ASP A 26 -1.46 -17.55 5.94
C ASP A 26 -2.88 -17.02 5.69
N LYS A 27 -3.67 -16.78 6.76
CA LYS A 27 -5.00 -16.17 6.74
C LYS A 27 -5.26 -15.42 8.04
N GLY A 28 -5.83 -14.22 7.94
CA GLY A 28 -6.26 -13.41 9.09
C GLY A 28 -5.12 -12.73 9.86
N GLY A 29 -5.48 -11.90 10.84
CA GLY A 29 -4.52 -11.18 11.69
C GLY A 29 -4.02 -9.85 11.13
N VAL A 30 -4.57 -9.37 10.01
CA VAL A 30 -4.31 -8.02 9.51
C VAL A 30 -4.84 -7.01 10.52
N CYS A 31 -3.95 -6.27 11.16
CA CYS A 31 -4.32 -5.19 12.05
C CYS A 31 -4.32 -3.87 11.28
N THR A 32 -5.47 -3.19 11.23
CA THR A 32 -5.52 -1.83 10.67
C THR A 32 -5.03 -0.86 11.73
N MET A 33 -3.84 -0.31 11.53
CA MET A 33 -3.21 0.64 12.46
C MET A 33 -3.69 2.07 12.22
N GLN A 34 -3.98 2.40 10.96
CA GLN A 34 -4.42 3.73 10.57
C GLN A 34 -5.23 3.68 9.28
N PHE A 35 -6.31 4.47 9.23
CA PHE A 35 -7.05 4.76 8.00
C PHE A 35 -6.49 6.00 7.33
N ALA A 36 -6.54 6.04 6.00
CA ALA A 36 -6.26 7.27 5.26
C ALA A 36 -7.37 8.31 5.45
N ASP A 37 -6.99 9.58 5.52
CA ASP A 37 -7.87 10.74 5.67
C ASP A 37 -8.03 11.52 4.36
N LEU A 38 -8.74 12.65 4.36
CA LEU A 38 -8.85 13.53 3.20
C LEU A 38 -7.46 14.07 2.81
N SER A 39 -6.99 13.73 1.62
CA SER A 39 -5.66 14.11 1.13
C SER A 39 -5.66 14.35 -0.38
N THR A 40 -4.50 14.63 -0.96
CA THR A 40 -4.29 14.79 -2.40
C THR A 40 -3.76 13.51 -3.02
N ALA A 41 -4.01 13.32 -4.32
CA ALA A 41 -3.43 12.25 -5.11
C ALA A 41 -2.90 12.83 -6.44
N SER A 42 -1.70 12.41 -6.84
CA SER A 42 -1.15 12.73 -8.16
C SER A 42 -1.77 11.82 -9.22
N VAL A 43 -2.36 12.40 -10.26
CA VAL A 43 -3.06 11.66 -11.32
C VAL A 43 -2.55 12.12 -12.68
N LEU A 44 -2.29 11.18 -13.59
CA LEU A 44 -1.97 11.52 -14.97
C LEU A 44 -3.25 11.89 -15.73
N ARG A 45 -3.34 13.12 -16.21
CA ARG A 45 -4.42 13.58 -17.09
C ARG A 45 -3.84 14.28 -18.30
N GLN A 46 -4.22 13.83 -19.50
CA GLN A 46 -3.82 14.45 -20.78
C GLN A 46 -2.29 14.65 -20.90
N GLY A 47 -1.49 13.71 -20.39
CA GLY A 47 -0.03 13.77 -20.46
C GLY A 47 0.64 14.65 -19.39
N SER A 48 -0.11 15.20 -18.44
CA SER A 48 0.42 15.96 -17.31
C SER A 48 -0.02 15.38 -15.97
N ILE A 49 0.86 15.47 -14.97
CA ILE A 49 0.54 15.08 -13.59
C ILE A 49 -0.22 16.25 -12.95
N VAL A 50 -1.40 15.98 -12.42
CA VAL A 50 -2.22 16.95 -11.69
C VAL A 50 -2.53 16.42 -10.30
N GLU A 51 -2.53 17.31 -9.31
CA GLU A 51 -3.00 16.99 -7.97
C GLU A 51 -4.53 17.07 -7.91
N GLN A 52 -5.14 16.04 -7.34
CA GLN A 52 -6.58 15.98 -7.13
C GLN A 52 -6.88 15.69 -5.65
N VAL A 53 -7.81 16.44 -5.06
CA VAL A 53 -8.32 16.13 -3.72
C VAL A 53 -9.12 14.83 -3.76
N VAL A 54 -8.80 13.92 -2.84
CA VAL A 54 -9.42 12.61 -2.72
C VAL A 54 -9.95 12.41 -1.30
N ASP A 55 -11.24 12.11 -1.21
CA ASP A 55 -11.89 11.64 0.00
C ASP A 55 -11.60 10.15 0.18
N TYR A 56 -10.56 9.85 0.96
CA TYR A 56 -10.13 8.47 1.19
C TYR A 56 -11.07 7.70 2.14
N SER A 57 -11.95 8.39 2.88
CA SER A 57 -12.92 7.75 3.78
C SER A 57 -13.93 6.85 3.06
N LYS A 58 -14.14 7.11 1.76
CA LYS A 58 -15.09 6.37 0.90
C LYS A 58 -14.45 5.27 0.06
N GLN A 59 -13.14 5.09 0.14
CA GLN A 59 -12.45 4.07 -0.63
C GLN A 59 -12.65 2.69 0.02
N THR A 60 -12.57 1.64 -0.78
CA THR A 60 -12.79 0.26 -0.34
C THR A 60 -11.95 -0.13 0.87
N LEU A 61 -10.67 0.29 0.92
CA LEU A 61 -9.81 0.01 2.08
C LEU A 61 -10.29 0.71 3.37
N SER A 62 -11.07 1.78 3.28
CA SER A 62 -11.68 2.45 4.44
C SER A 62 -12.99 1.80 4.85
N THR A 63 -13.81 1.35 3.90
CA THR A 63 -15.18 0.91 4.17
C THR A 63 -15.34 -0.61 4.32
N ASP A 64 -14.42 -1.41 3.78
CA ASP A 64 -14.54 -2.87 3.71
C ASP A 64 -13.37 -3.56 4.44
N PRO A 65 -13.63 -4.14 5.63
CA PRO A 65 -12.64 -4.93 6.36
C PRO A 65 -12.12 -6.15 5.58
N LEU A 66 -12.98 -6.83 4.80
CA LEU A 66 -12.58 -8.00 4.03
C LEU A 66 -11.60 -7.61 2.91
N ALA A 67 -11.77 -6.44 2.31
CA ALA A 67 -10.82 -5.91 1.34
C ALA A 67 -9.44 -5.67 1.96
N ARG A 68 -9.37 -5.13 3.19
CA ARG A 68 -8.11 -4.97 3.93
C ARG A 68 -7.47 -6.32 4.27
N ASP A 69 -8.26 -7.28 4.74
CA ASP A 69 -7.78 -8.62 5.08
C ASP A 69 -7.23 -9.35 3.85
N ASN A 70 -7.93 -9.25 2.71
CA ASN A 70 -7.52 -9.86 1.46
C ASN A 70 -6.22 -9.23 0.93
N LEU A 71 -6.13 -7.89 0.88
CA LEU A 71 -4.92 -7.21 0.45
C LEU A 71 -3.74 -7.51 1.40
N GLY A 72 -3.96 -7.40 2.71
CA GLY A 72 -2.95 -7.66 3.71
C GLY A 72 -2.40 -9.09 3.64
N SER A 73 -3.27 -10.09 3.49
CA SER A 73 -2.85 -11.49 3.36
C SER A 73 -1.97 -11.72 2.13
N ARG A 74 -2.32 -11.10 1.00
CA ARG A 74 -1.52 -11.17 -0.24
C ARG A 74 -0.16 -10.48 -0.08
N LEU A 75 -0.11 -9.31 0.57
CA LEU A 75 1.13 -8.60 0.86
C LEU A 75 2.03 -9.44 1.78
N ALA A 76 1.47 -10.11 2.80
CA ALA A 76 2.23 -11.00 3.68
C ALA A 76 2.89 -12.17 2.92
N MET A 77 2.17 -12.79 1.97
CA MET A 77 2.73 -13.83 1.11
C MET A 77 3.88 -13.30 0.23
N ILE A 78 3.71 -12.12 -0.39
CA ILE A 78 4.74 -11.49 -1.20
C ILE A 78 5.96 -11.15 -0.36
N SER A 79 5.78 -10.58 0.84
CA SER A 79 6.89 -10.27 1.75
C SER A 79 7.70 -11.50 2.12
N ARG A 80 7.06 -12.64 2.42
CA ARG A 80 7.75 -13.90 2.71
C ARG A 80 8.55 -14.41 1.51
N LEU A 81 7.97 -14.32 0.31
CA LEU A 81 8.66 -14.71 -0.92
C LEU A 81 9.89 -13.83 -1.16
N LEU A 82 9.76 -12.51 -1.02
CA LEU A 82 10.85 -11.56 -1.20
C LEU A 82 11.93 -11.72 -0.14
N GLU A 83 11.58 -11.84 1.15
CA GLU A 83 12.55 -12.07 2.23
C GLU A 83 13.34 -13.37 2.03
N GLY A 84 12.67 -14.44 1.55
CA GLY A 84 13.33 -15.71 1.25
C GLY A 84 14.22 -15.66 0.00
N THR A 85 13.81 -14.90 -1.02
CA THR A 85 14.57 -14.79 -2.29
C THR A 85 15.76 -13.83 -2.18
N LEU A 86 15.60 -12.76 -1.42
CA LEU A 86 16.60 -11.69 -1.26
C LEU A 86 17.37 -11.79 0.07
N GLU A 87 17.17 -12.89 0.81
CA GLU A 87 17.89 -13.26 2.04
C GLU A 87 17.95 -12.15 3.10
N GLY A 88 16.80 -11.57 3.45
CA GLY A 88 16.74 -10.57 4.52
C GLY A 88 15.51 -9.68 4.46
N ALA A 89 15.35 -8.82 5.47
CA ALA A 89 14.28 -7.83 5.53
C ALA A 89 14.39 -6.83 4.38
N GLN A 90 13.27 -6.56 3.72
CA GLN A 90 13.20 -5.68 2.56
C GLN A 90 12.27 -4.49 2.83
N GLU A 91 12.67 -3.33 2.34
CA GLU A 91 11.79 -2.21 2.07
C GLU A 91 11.30 -2.32 0.62
N VAL A 92 9.99 -2.39 0.43
CA VAL A 92 9.38 -2.71 -0.86
C VAL A 92 8.43 -1.59 -1.27
N HIS A 93 8.63 -1.08 -2.49
CA HIS A 93 7.78 -0.08 -3.13
C HIS A 93 7.06 -0.70 -4.32
N GLY A 94 5.76 -0.41 -4.41
CA GLY A 94 4.91 -1.01 -5.41
C GLY A 94 3.55 -0.33 -5.49
N PHE A 95 2.66 -0.89 -6.30
CA PHE A 95 1.30 -0.39 -6.42
C PHE A 95 0.31 -1.53 -6.68
N VAL A 96 -0.96 -1.26 -6.39
CA VAL A 96 -2.08 -2.13 -6.72
C VAL A 96 -2.77 -1.55 -7.95
N HIS A 97 -2.96 -2.36 -8.98
CA HIS A 97 -3.75 -2.00 -10.15
C HIS A 97 -4.77 -3.10 -10.42
N GLU A 98 -6.05 -2.73 -10.35
CA GLU A 98 -7.17 -3.68 -10.32
C GLU A 98 -6.94 -4.73 -9.21
N ASP A 99 -6.85 -6.00 -9.57
CA ASP A 99 -6.60 -7.09 -8.63
C ASP A 99 -5.13 -7.50 -8.56
N ASN A 100 -4.20 -6.80 -9.22
CA ASN A 100 -2.79 -7.19 -9.29
C ASN A 100 -1.90 -6.29 -8.40
N ILE A 101 -0.85 -6.89 -7.82
CA ILE A 101 0.17 -6.18 -7.03
C ILE A 101 1.47 -6.18 -7.83
N TYR A 102 1.99 -5.00 -8.12
CA TYR A 102 3.25 -4.83 -8.85
C TYR A 102 4.33 -4.32 -7.92
N ILE A 103 5.47 -4.99 -7.92
CA ILE A 103 6.67 -4.56 -7.19
C ILE A 103 7.54 -3.76 -8.15
N VAL A 104 7.81 -2.51 -7.79
CA VAL A 104 8.63 -1.59 -8.60
C VAL A 104 10.06 -1.57 -8.07
N GLN A 105 10.23 -1.63 -6.75
CA GLN A 105 11.54 -1.65 -6.10
C GLN A 105 11.48 -2.52 -4.83
N ALA A 106 12.55 -3.26 -4.58
CA ALA A 106 12.82 -3.91 -3.30
C ALA A 106 14.28 -3.66 -2.95
N GLN A 107 14.54 -3.21 -1.72
CA GLN A 107 15.88 -2.95 -1.22
C GLN A 107 16.04 -3.45 0.21
N SER A 108 17.23 -3.92 0.57
CA SER A 108 17.51 -4.35 1.93
C SER A 108 17.23 -3.23 2.93
N GLN A 109 16.48 -3.54 3.98
CA GLN A 109 16.26 -2.62 5.08
C GLN A 109 17.59 -2.45 5.84
N LYS A 110 18.19 -1.26 5.75
CA LYS A 110 19.35 -0.92 6.58
C LYS A 110 18.85 -0.59 7.98
N LEU A 111 19.26 -1.40 8.96
CA LEU A 111 19.09 -1.14 10.39
C LEU A 111 19.97 0.03 10.84
#